data_AF-A0A8H6CC43-F1
#
_entry.id   AF-A0A8H6CC43-F1
#
_cell.length_a   1.000
_cell.length_b   1.000
_cell.length_c   1.000
_cell.angle_alpha   90.00
_cell.angle_beta   90.00
_cell.angle_gamma   90.00
#
_symmetry.space_group_name_H-M   'P 1'
#
loop_
_entity.id
_entity.type
_entity.pdbx_description
1 polymer ?
#
loop_
_entity_poly.entity_id
_entity_poly.type
_entity_poly.pdbx_seq_one_letter_code
_entity_poly.pdbx_strand_id
1 'polypeptide(L)'
;MIPKTDILEVGVAVGRGTGPELADVFVKVLNQLARHFSVQVKVYQSSRIYHSYHSLFSAGYDLQHIRDETALDATHYEDFCRKQAAQGTNVIFRTAFTAQSLYLVRQHLEAVKVEHFHKQSAEILLIRDQAQGFYTGSNTYSLDALAVSRSCQFDKAIFNRIVTYSLSRARRCWGENTKIDSLTLVYKHHLFDGIFDVWAREWSQEHGLSIQFIQPDTMNRNILAFGVQGHQLIIAGNEYADIMEVLFLDMFGQGVQETSYSENVYLSPPTSELVEYQTVHGSADDLTGKGIVNPSATLKAAAAILERHGRCKGVESNMNNAIETMAQQKNCTPDQGGTSTTAAYVSAILHHLANLYSQPTSLSLARRPSPIPTTPETLTPNPHLPTLGLKTALLIIDFQQDFAASINASSPSLPTITNNISRLLSHIRTAQTQALPSPSPNPTSTSPSIKDIEPIHIRFLSPPSHHPTPWTTRSARPANCVPGTPGAAFIPPIAPLPTERVFDKHALFDPFLLPAFEPHLRARGVRHLLLAGLYGDVCVDATARSGFQKGFWISVVKGCVGNLRAGVAEWESFAEEVYGARMVSVEELGVGAGEGGRAKL
;
A
#
# COMPACT_ATOMS: atom_id res chain seq x y z
N MET A 1 -41.88 7.39 13.75
CA MET A 1 -41.01 6.47 14.49
C MET A 1 -39.58 6.91 14.26
N ILE A 2 -38.91 7.35 15.32
CA ILE A 2 -37.49 7.73 15.30
C ILE A 2 -36.69 6.44 15.02
N PRO A 3 -35.71 6.43 14.07
CA PRO A 3 -34.94 5.21 13.80
C PRO A 3 -34.19 4.82 15.08
N LYS A 4 -34.21 3.51 15.41
CA LYS A 4 -33.42 2.94 16.51
C LYS A 4 -31.98 3.44 16.37
N THR A 5 -31.46 4.11 17.39
CA THR A 5 -30.02 4.36 17.52
C THR A 5 -29.33 3.01 17.56
N ASP A 6 -28.44 2.73 16.60
CA ASP A 6 -27.60 1.54 16.64
C ASP A 6 -26.66 1.68 17.86
N ILE A 7 -26.81 0.77 18.83
CA ILE A 7 -25.93 0.70 20.00
C ILE A 7 -24.79 -0.26 19.65
N LEU A 8 -23.57 0.25 19.62
CA LEU A 8 -22.34 -0.53 19.52
C LEU A 8 -21.87 -0.92 20.92
N GLU A 9 -21.91 -2.22 21.20
CA GLU A 9 -21.40 -2.80 22.43
C GLU A 9 -19.94 -3.23 22.27
N VAL A 10 -19.06 -2.80 23.18
CA VAL A 10 -17.61 -3.07 23.12
C VAL A 10 -17.09 -3.52 24.47
N GLY A 11 -16.44 -4.69 24.51
CA GLY A 11 -15.67 -5.11 25.68
C GLY A 11 -14.31 -4.40 25.73
N VAL A 12 -13.85 -4.02 26.92
CA VAL A 12 -12.53 -3.40 27.12
C VAL A 12 -11.77 -4.16 28.21
N ALA A 13 -10.68 -4.82 27.85
CA ALA A 13 -9.85 -5.57 28.79
C ALA A 13 -8.50 -4.88 28.99
N VAL A 14 -8.16 -4.57 30.25
CA VAL A 14 -7.08 -3.62 30.55
C VAL A 14 -5.91 -4.34 31.21
N GLY A 15 -4.73 -4.22 30.63
CA GLY A 15 -3.46 -4.67 31.18
C GLY A 15 -2.78 -3.60 32.03
N ARG A 16 -1.74 -3.98 32.76
CA ARG A 16 -0.83 -3.06 33.48
C ARG A 16 0.08 -2.27 32.50
N GLY A 17 0.98 -1.47 33.05
CA GLY A 17 1.86 -0.58 32.28
C GLY A 17 1.11 0.63 31.75
N THR A 18 1.29 0.98 30.47
CA THR A 18 0.52 2.02 29.78
C THR A 18 -0.93 1.62 29.47
N GLY A 19 -1.35 0.40 29.82
CA GLY A 19 -2.68 -0.13 29.55
C GLY A 19 -3.84 0.76 30.01
N PRO A 20 -3.88 1.25 31.27
CA PRO A 20 -4.97 2.12 31.71
C PRO A 20 -5.05 3.43 30.91
N GLU A 21 -3.90 4.05 30.63
CA GLU A 21 -3.83 5.28 29.83
C GLU A 21 -4.37 5.05 28.41
N LEU A 22 -3.97 3.96 27.76
CA LEU A 22 -4.43 3.63 26.41
C LEU A 22 -5.90 3.17 26.37
N ALA A 23 -6.40 2.51 27.42
CA ALA A 23 -7.82 2.18 27.54
C ALA A 23 -8.69 3.45 27.64
N ASP A 24 -8.25 4.44 28.42
CA ASP A 24 -8.93 5.74 28.50
C ASP A 24 -8.91 6.48 27.15
N VAL A 25 -7.77 6.47 26.46
CA VAL A 25 -7.65 7.02 25.09
C VAL A 25 -8.61 6.32 24.14
N PHE A 26 -8.65 4.99 24.15
CA PHE A 26 -9.54 4.19 23.32
C PHE A 26 -11.00 4.58 23.54
N VAL A 27 -11.49 4.54 24.78
CA VAL A 27 -12.89 4.85 25.11
C VAL A 27 -13.25 6.28 24.75
N LYS A 28 -12.36 7.24 25.00
CA LYS A 28 -12.56 8.65 24.63
C LYS A 28 -12.71 8.82 23.12
N VAL A 29 -11.79 8.27 22.35
CA VAL A 29 -11.74 8.41 20.89
C VAL A 29 -12.94 7.70 20.25
N LEU A 30 -13.24 6.47 20.71
CA LEU A 30 -14.38 5.68 20.25
C LEU A 30 -15.70 6.46 20.42
N ASN A 31 -15.95 7.00 21.63
CA ASN A 31 -17.14 7.80 21.90
C ASN A 31 -17.20 9.09 21.09
N GLN A 32 -16.08 9.79 20.94
CA GLN A 32 -16.05 11.06 20.24
C GLN A 32 -16.29 10.89 18.74
N LEU A 33 -15.68 9.88 18.12
CA LEU A 33 -15.90 9.55 16.71
C LEU A 33 -17.33 9.06 16.47
N ALA A 34 -17.86 8.18 17.32
CA ALA A 34 -19.21 7.63 17.19
C ALA A 34 -20.31 8.71 17.13
N ARG A 35 -20.13 9.84 17.84
CA ARG A 35 -21.06 10.98 17.82
C ARG A 35 -21.24 11.59 16.43
N HIS A 36 -20.20 11.59 15.59
CA HIS A 36 -20.30 12.09 14.22
C HIS A 36 -21.19 11.20 13.33
N PHE A 37 -21.39 9.94 13.72
CA PHE A 37 -22.18 8.96 12.97
C PHE A 37 -23.52 8.62 13.65
N SER A 38 -23.89 9.35 14.72
CA SER A 38 -25.09 9.07 15.52
C SER A 38 -25.16 7.64 16.09
N VAL A 39 -24.00 7.03 16.34
CA VAL A 39 -23.87 5.71 16.97
C VAL A 39 -23.71 5.89 18.48
N GLN A 40 -24.47 5.13 19.27
CA GLN A 40 -24.27 5.08 20.72
C GLN A 40 -23.28 3.96 21.06
N VAL A 41 -22.35 4.22 21.96
CA VAL A 41 -21.36 3.22 22.38
C VAL A 41 -21.63 2.83 23.82
N LYS A 42 -21.65 1.52 24.09
CA LYS A 42 -21.73 0.95 25.43
C LYS A 42 -20.48 0.12 25.69
N VAL A 43 -19.73 0.49 26.73
CA VAL A 43 -18.47 -0.15 27.08
C VAL A 43 -18.66 -1.08 28.27
N TYR A 44 -18.14 -2.31 28.16
CA TYR A 44 -18.07 -3.28 29.23
C TYR A 44 -16.61 -3.53 29.59
N GLN A 45 -16.15 -3.03 30.72
CA GLN A 45 -14.76 -3.17 31.12
C GLN A 45 -14.53 -4.45 31.95
N SER A 46 -13.39 -5.11 31.76
CA SER A 46 -12.96 -6.22 32.60
C SER A 46 -12.83 -5.79 34.07
N SER A 47 -13.27 -6.64 34.99
CA SER A 47 -13.12 -6.41 36.44
C SER A 47 -11.68 -6.54 36.94
N ARG A 48 -10.82 -7.17 36.13
CA ARG A 48 -9.40 -7.39 36.44
C ARG A 48 -8.53 -6.52 35.55
N ILE A 49 -7.42 -6.05 36.13
CA ILE A 49 -6.30 -5.47 35.40
C ILE A 49 -5.23 -6.56 35.25
N TYR A 50 -5.01 -7.00 34.03
CA TYR A 50 -4.15 -8.15 33.72
C TYR A 50 -2.67 -7.79 33.80
N HIS A 51 -1.84 -8.75 34.15
CA HIS A 51 -0.41 -8.48 34.30
C HIS A 51 0.28 -8.27 32.95
N SER A 52 1.31 -7.44 32.94
CA SER A 52 2.37 -7.43 31.93
C SER A 52 3.48 -8.41 32.32
N TYR A 53 4.34 -8.75 31.35
CA TYR A 53 5.56 -9.50 31.65
C TYR A 53 6.36 -8.80 32.75
N HIS A 54 6.63 -7.51 32.61
CA HIS A 54 7.39 -6.77 33.62
C HIS A 54 6.73 -6.87 35.00
N SER A 55 5.41 -6.66 35.10
CA SER A 55 4.72 -6.69 36.40
C SER A 55 4.68 -8.05 37.09
N LEU A 56 4.76 -9.16 36.34
CA LEU A 56 4.85 -10.50 36.94
C LEU A 56 6.24 -10.77 37.50
N PHE A 57 7.29 -10.39 36.76
CA PHE A 57 8.66 -10.72 37.11
C PHE A 57 9.32 -9.68 38.03
N SER A 58 8.91 -8.41 37.96
CA SER A 58 9.44 -7.33 38.81
C SER A 58 8.94 -7.39 40.25
N ALA A 59 7.91 -8.20 40.53
CA ALA A 59 7.30 -8.33 41.84
C ALA A 59 8.06 -9.29 42.78
N GLY A 60 9.16 -9.91 42.33
CA GLY A 60 9.97 -10.80 43.15
C GLY A 60 9.29 -12.14 43.47
N TYR A 61 8.29 -12.53 42.68
CA TYR A 61 7.55 -13.76 42.85
C TYR A 61 8.36 -15.01 42.49
N ASP A 62 8.07 -16.12 43.15
CA ASP A 62 8.62 -17.41 42.77
C ASP A 62 7.94 -17.95 41.48
N LEU A 63 8.52 -19.00 40.90
CA LEU A 63 8.02 -19.60 39.66
C LEU A 63 6.60 -20.15 39.80
N GLN A 64 6.21 -20.63 40.99
CA GLN A 64 4.88 -21.19 41.20
C GLN A 64 3.83 -20.08 41.17
N HIS A 65 4.08 -18.98 41.87
CA HIS A 65 3.20 -17.83 41.90
C HIS A 65 3.05 -17.19 40.51
N ILE A 66 4.13 -17.07 39.73
CA ILE A 66 4.05 -16.58 38.35
C ILE A 66 3.12 -17.47 37.49
N ARG A 67 3.20 -18.79 37.66
CA ARG A 67 2.32 -19.74 36.96
C ARG A 67 0.86 -19.59 37.39
N ASP A 68 0.62 -19.43 38.68
CA ASP A 68 -0.72 -19.28 39.24
C ASP A 68 -1.37 -17.96 38.77
N GLU A 69 -0.65 -16.84 38.80
CA GLU A 69 -1.15 -15.56 38.27
C GLU A 69 -1.35 -15.59 36.76
N THR A 70 -0.47 -16.29 36.02
CA THR A 70 -0.62 -16.49 34.58
C THR A 70 -1.91 -17.24 34.25
N ALA A 71 -2.20 -18.32 34.99
CA ALA A 71 -3.40 -19.11 34.83
C ALA A 71 -4.65 -18.32 35.24
N LEU A 72 -4.59 -17.56 36.34
CA LEU A 72 -5.68 -16.72 36.80
C LEU A 72 -6.02 -15.60 35.80
N ASP A 73 -5.00 -14.94 35.24
CA ASP A 73 -5.17 -13.95 34.17
C ASP A 73 -5.85 -14.58 32.94
N ALA A 74 -5.41 -15.78 32.54
CA ALA A 74 -6.00 -16.50 31.42
C ALA A 74 -7.47 -16.87 31.66
N THR A 75 -7.77 -17.52 32.79
CA THR A 75 -9.15 -17.89 33.17
C THR A 75 -10.07 -16.67 33.22
N HIS A 76 -9.65 -15.60 33.89
CA HIS A 76 -10.48 -14.40 33.99
C HIS A 76 -10.71 -13.73 32.63
N TYR A 77 -9.72 -13.72 31.73
CA TYR A 77 -9.90 -13.17 30.40
C TYR A 77 -10.79 -14.05 29.52
N GLU A 78 -10.62 -15.37 29.59
CA GLU A 78 -11.50 -16.31 28.89
C GLU A 78 -12.96 -16.15 29.32
N ASP A 79 -13.22 -16.07 30.63
CA ASP A 79 -14.56 -15.87 31.18
C ASP A 79 -15.16 -14.53 30.73
N PHE A 80 -14.34 -13.47 30.67
CA PHE A 80 -14.75 -12.18 30.14
C PHE A 80 -15.17 -12.30 28.68
N CYS A 81 -14.36 -12.93 27.81
CA CYS A 81 -14.70 -13.14 26.41
C CYS A 81 -16.00 -13.95 26.24
N ARG A 82 -16.14 -15.06 26.97
CA ARG A 82 -17.34 -15.92 26.91
C ARG A 82 -18.59 -15.16 27.38
N LYS A 83 -18.47 -14.37 28.46
CA LYS A 83 -19.56 -13.54 28.97
C LYS A 83 -20.00 -12.49 27.96
N GLN A 84 -19.05 -11.78 27.34
CA GLN A 84 -19.35 -10.77 26.33
C GLN A 84 -20.03 -11.39 25.10
N ALA A 85 -19.52 -12.51 24.60
CA ALA A 85 -20.15 -13.24 23.49
C ALA A 85 -21.59 -13.69 23.85
N ALA A 86 -21.80 -14.25 25.04
CA ALA A 86 -23.13 -14.67 25.51
C ALA A 86 -24.12 -13.50 25.67
N GLN A 87 -23.62 -12.28 25.88
CA GLN A 87 -24.44 -11.05 25.96
C GLN A 87 -24.70 -10.42 24.58
N GLY A 88 -24.14 -10.96 23.50
CA GLY A 88 -24.28 -10.44 22.14
C GLY A 88 -23.24 -9.37 21.76
N THR A 89 -22.24 -9.11 22.62
CA THR A 89 -21.09 -8.28 22.26
C THR A 89 -20.16 -9.07 21.33
N ASN A 90 -19.87 -8.54 20.14
CA ASN A 90 -19.06 -9.20 19.12
C ASN A 90 -17.65 -8.61 18.98
N VAL A 91 -17.29 -7.62 19.80
CA VAL A 91 -15.98 -6.96 19.73
C VAL A 91 -15.40 -6.64 21.09
N ILE A 92 -14.11 -6.89 21.25
CA ILE A 92 -13.30 -6.54 22.41
C ILE A 92 -12.11 -5.71 21.94
N PHE A 93 -11.80 -4.64 22.67
CA PHE A 93 -10.48 -4.02 22.63
C PHE A 93 -9.71 -4.42 23.88
N ARG A 94 -8.42 -4.73 23.74
CA ARG A 94 -7.55 -4.90 24.90
C ARG A 94 -6.21 -4.22 24.75
N THR A 95 -5.63 -3.87 25.88
CA THR A 95 -4.24 -3.44 25.95
C THR A 95 -3.32 -4.65 26.20
N ALA A 96 -2.01 -4.41 26.28
CA ALA A 96 -1.02 -5.47 26.37
C ALA A 96 -1.11 -6.26 27.68
N PHE A 97 -1.16 -7.60 27.57
CA PHE A 97 -1.05 -8.55 28.69
C PHE A 97 0.23 -9.38 28.53
N THR A 98 0.51 -10.24 29.51
CA THR A 98 1.49 -11.33 29.36
C THR A 98 1.15 -12.19 28.14
N ALA A 99 2.15 -12.50 27.32
CA ALA A 99 1.97 -13.37 26.17
C ALA A 99 1.52 -14.78 26.57
N GLN A 100 2.02 -15.30 27.70
CA GLN A 100 1.72 -16.65 28.15
C GLN A 100 0.24 -16.82 28.52
N SER A 101 -0.35 -15.87 29.25
CA SER A 101 -1.78 -15.87 29.56
C SER A 101 -2.62 -15.79 28.30
N LEU A 102 -2.21 -14.97 27.33
CA LEU A 102 -2.90 -14.83 26.05
C LEU A 102 -2.84 -16.10 25.21
N TYR A 103 -1.71 -16.82 25.16
CA TYR A 103 -1.63 -18.06 24.40
C TYR A 103 -2.52 -19.16 24.96
N LEU A 104 -2.72 -19.22 26.29
CA LEU A 104 -3.69 -20.14 26.90
C LEU A 104 -5.12 -19.81 26.43
N VAL A 105 -5.51 -18.53 26.47
CA VAL A 105 -6.85 -18.11 26.03
C VAL A 105 -7.03 -18.36 24.53
N ARG A 106 -6.03 -18.04 23.71
CA ARG A 106 -6.05 -18.26 22.26
C ARG A 106 -6.13 -19.73 21.89
N GLN A 107 -5.51 -20.61 22.68
CA GLN A 107 -5.67 -22.06 22.54
C GLN A 107 -7.12 -22.49 22.83
N HIS A 108 -7.65 -22.12 24.00
CA HIS A 108 -8.99 -22.56 24.44
C HIS A 108 -10.14 -21.98 23.61
N LEU A 109 -9.98 -20.75 23.13
CA LEU A 109 -10.96 -20.06 22.27
C LEU A 109 -10.68 -20.25 20.78
N GLU A 110 -9.63 -20.99 20.44
CA GLU A 110 -9.21 -21.31 19.07
C GLU A 110 -9.07 -20.06 18.20
N ALA A 111 -8.18 -19.16 18.62
CA ALA A 111 -7.98 -17.87 17.96
C ALA A 111 -7.16 -18.00 16.68
N VAL A 112 -7.48 -17.14 15.71
CA VAL A 112 -6.61 -16.80 14.59
C VAL A 112 -6.36 -15.31 14.55
N LYS A 113 -5.15 -14.88 14.17
CA LYS A 113 -4.90 -13.47 13.84
C LYS A 113 -5.06 -13.28 12.33
N VAL A 114 -5.75 -12.21 11.94
CA VAL A 114 -6.02 -11.87 10.55
C VAL A 114 -5.21 -10.64 10.17
N GLU A 115 -4.44 -10.77 9.10
CA GLU A 115 -3.59 -9.70 8.59
C GLU A 115 -3.72 -9.63 7.07
N HIS A 116 -3.99 -8.42 6.57
CA HIS A 116 -4.22 -8.19 5.15
C HIS A 116 -3.21 -7.17 4.63
N PHE A 117 -2.24 -7.67 3.88
CA PHE A 117 -1.21 -6.86 3.24
C PHE A 117 -1.59 -6.65 1.78
N HIS A 118 -1.55 -5.40 1.31
CA HIS A 118 -1.91 -5.08 -0.08
C HIS A 118 -1.04 -3.95 -0.61
N LYS A 119 -0.62 -4.09 -1.88
CA LYS A 119 0.15 -3.08 -2.63
C LYS A 119 -0.05 -3.34 -4.11
N GLN A 120 -0.62 -2.35 -4.81
CA GLN A 120 -0.98 -2.47 -6.24
C GLN A 120 -1.88 -3.69 -6.47
N SER A 121 -1.47 -4.62 -7.34
CA SER A 121 -2.19 -5.85 -7.69
C SER A 121 -1.79 -7.07 -6.84
N ALA A 122 -0.92 -6.89 -5.84
CA ALA A 122 -0.50 -7.93 -4.92
C ALA A 122 -1.22 -7.81 -3.59
N GLU A 123 -1.86 -8.89 -3.14
CA GLU A 123 -2.49 -8.97 -1.83
C GLU A 123 -2.17 -10.29 -1.14
N ILE A 124 -1.81 -10.23 0.14
CA ILE A 124 -1.69 -11.37 1.03
C ILE A 124 -2.78 -11.25 2.09
N LEU A 125 -3.61 -12.29 2.21
CA LEU A 125 -4.38 -12.53 3.41
C LEU A 125 -3.66 -13.61 4.23
N LEU A 126 -3.03 -13.18 5.31
CA LEU A 126 -2.33 -14.03 6.26
C LEU A 126 -3.26 -14.34 7.44
N ILE A 127 -3.55 -15.63 7.62
CA ILE A 127 -4.27 -16.16 8.76
C ILE A 127 -3.26 -16.88 9.65
N ARG A 128 -2.92 -16.23 10.76
CA ARG A 128 -1.98 -16.75 11.74
C ARG A 128 -2.72 -17.64 12.71
N ASP A 129 -2.37 -18.92 12.70
CA ASP A 129 -2.90 -19.92 13.61
C ASP A 129 -2.36 -19.69 15.02
N GLN A 130 -3.21 -19.21 15.93
CA GLN A 130 -2.88 -19.00 17.33
C GLN A 130 -3.53 -20.03 18.26
N ALA A 131 -4.26 -20.99 17.70
CA ALA A 131 -5.04 -21.98 18.43
C ALA A 131 -4.18 -23.18 18.86
N GLN A 132 -3.08 -23.43 18.16
CA GLN A 132 -2.26 -24.63 18.31
C GLN A 132 -0.79 -24.36 17.97
N GLY A 133 0.06 -25.38 18.11
CA GLY A 133 1.51 -25.26 17.85
C GLY A 133 2.33 -24.85 19.08
N PHE A 134 3.55 -24.37 18.85
CA PHE A 134 4.55 -24.24 19.91
C PHE A 134 4.23 -23.12 20.90
N TYR A 135 3.64 -22.00 20.46
CA TYR A 135 3.21 -20.93 21.39
C TYR A 135 2.10 -21.35 22.36
N THR A 136 1.24 -22.31 22.01
CA THR A 136 0.22 -22.87 22.91
C THR A 136 0.68 -24.16 23.59
N GLY A 137 1.97 -24.49 23.49
CA GLY A 137 2.54 -25.69 24.11
C GLY A 137 2.53 -25.67 25.64
N SER A 138 2.79 -26.84 26.23
CA SER A 138 2.93 -27.02 27.68
C SER A 138 4.39 -27.22 28.05
N ASN A 139 4.83 -26.57 29.12
CA ASN A 139 6.19 -26.73 29.66
C ASN A 139 6.23 -27.85 30.71
N THR A 140 7.25 -28.70 30.63
CA THR A 140 7.67 -29.60 31.69
C THR A 140 9.09 -29.26 32.11
N TYR A 141 9.36 -29.28 33.41
CA TYR A 141 10.66 -28.92 33.99
C TYR A 141 11.29 -30.14 34.64
N SER A 142 12.62 -30.24 34.57
CA SER A 142 13.36 -31.17 35.42
C SER A 142 13.20 -30.79 36.90
N LEU A 143 13.44 -31.75 37.81
CA LEU A 143 13.31 -31.51 39.25
C LEU A 143 14.20 -30.38 39.77
N ASP A 144 15.35 -30.16 39.14
CA ASP A 144 16.31 -29.10 39.47
C ASP A 144 16.06 -27.78 38.70
N ALA A 145 15.03 -27.72 37.85
CA ALA A 145 14.71 -26.62 36.95
C ALA A 145 15.85 -26.19 35.99
N LEU A 146 16.85 -27.05 35.76
CA LEU A 146 17.94 -26.80 34.82
C LEU A 146 17.61 -27.20 33.37
N ALA A 147 16.52 -27.94 33.16
CA ALA A 147 16.01 -28.30 31.84
C ALA A 147 14.51 -28.02 31.73
N VAL A 148 14.10 -27.54 30.55
CA VAL A 148 12.70 -27.33 30.18
C VAL A 148 12.42 -28.00 28.85
N SER A 149 11.32 -28.76 28.77
CA SER A 149 10.77 -29.27 27.53
C SER A 149 9.43 -28.61 27.27
N ARG A 150 9.16 -28.27 26.01
CA ARG A 150 7.89 -27.70 25.58
C ARG A 150 7.29 -28.55 24.47
N SER A 151 6.15 -29.18 24.75
CA SER A 151 5.43 -30.01 23.79
C SER A 151 4.26 -29.24 23.19
N CYS A 152 4.03 -29.41 21.89
CA CYS A 152 2.91 -28.83 21.17
C CYS A 152 2.01 -29.91 20.55
N GLN A 153 0.80 -29.52 20.19
CA GLN A 153 -0.20 -30.38 19.56
C GLN A 153 -0.84 -29.66 18.38
N PHE A 154 -1.33 -30.45 17.42
CA PHE A 154 -2.11 -29.99 16.29
C PHE A 154 -3.34 -30.88 16.16
N ASP A 155 -4.51 -30.28 16.02
CA ASP A 155 -5.79 -30.97 15.87
C ASP A 155 -6.38 -30.68 14.49
N LYS A 156 -6.76 -31.75 13.78
CA LYS A 156 -7.36 -31.64 12.43
C LYS A 156 -8.68 -30.86 12.45
N ALA A 157 -9.49 -31.00 13.50
CA ALA A 157 -10.75 -30.28 13.63
C ALA A 157 -10.53 -28.76 13.81
N ILE A 158 -9.47 -28.36 14.52
CA ILE A 158 -9.06 -26.95 14.61
C ILE A 158 -8.60 -26.47 13.24
N PHE A 159 -7.76 -27.22 12.54
CA PHE A 159 -7.39 -26.88 11.16
C PHE A 159 -8.60 -26.74 10.23
N ASN A 160 -9.58 -27.65 10.29
CA ASN A 160 -10.81 -27.55 9.49
C ASN A 160 -11.54 -26.21 9.73
N ARG A 161 -11.63 -25.77 10.99
CA ARG A 161 -12.24 -24.48 11.34
C ARG A 161 -11.41 -23.31 10.81
N ILE A 162 -10.09 -23.36 10.94
CA ILE A 162 -9.19 -22.32 10.41
C ILE A 162 -9.30 -22.25 8.89
N VAL A 163 -9.26 -23.37 8.17
CA VAL A 163 -9.39 -23.42 6.69
C VAL A 163 -10.73 -22.84 6.25
N THR A 164 -11.83 -23.29 6.86
CA THR A 164 -13.19 -22.81 6.56
C THR A 164 -13.32 -21.30 6.80
N TYR A 165 -12.80 -20.83 7.94
CA TYR A 165 -12.76 -19.41 8.28
C TYR A 165 -11.94 -18.63 7.26
N SER A 166 -10.75 -19.11 6.90
CA SER A 166 -9.80 -18.46 5.99
C SER A 166 -10.40 -18.26 4.60
N LEU A 167 -11.04 -19.29 4.04
CA LEU A 167 -11.71 -19.20 2.74
C LEU A 167 -12.88 -18.21 2.78
N SER A 168 -13.64 -18.19 3.87
CA SER A 168 -14.75 -17.25 4.06
C SER A 168 -14.26 -15.81 4.28
N ARG A 169 -13.12 -15.64 4.95
CA ARG A 169 -12.48 -14.33 5.16
C ARG A 169 -11.90 -13.79 3.84
N ALA A 170 -11.26 -14.65 3.05
CA ALA A 170 -10.72 -14.32 1.74
C ALA A 170 -11.81 -13.80 0.78
N ARG A 171 -12.97 -14.46 0.71
CA ARG A 171 -14.11 -13.98 -0.10
C ARG A 171 -14.63 -12.62 0.37
N ARG A 172 -14.69 -12.38 1.68
CA ARG A 172 -15.09 -11.06 2.21
C ARG A 172 -14.07 -9.96 1.90
N CYS A 173 -12.78 -10.28 1.90
CA CYS A 173 -11.71 -9.33 1.60
C CYS A 173 -11.61 -9.02 0.09
N TRP A 174 -11.65 -10.05 -0.75
CA TRP A 174 -11.41 -9.91 -2.19
C TRP A 174 -12.69 -9.85 -3.05
N GLY A 175 -13.86 -10.00 -2.44
CA GLY A 175 -15.16 -10.05 -3.12
C GLY A 175 -15.75 -11.45 -3.18
N GLU A 176 -17.07 -11.56 -2.98
CA GLU A 176 -17.78 -12.84 -2.84
C GLU A 176 -17.65 -13.79 -4.04
N ASN A 177 -17.45 -13.22 -5.23
CA ASN A 177 -17.28 -13.96 -6.48
C ASN A 177 -15.80 -14.24 -6.82
N THR A 178 -14.86 -13.83 -5.98
CA THR A 178 -13.43 -14.04 -6.23
C THR A 178 -13.11 -15.52 -6.14
N LYS A 179 -12.56 -16.05 -7.24
CA LYS A 179 -12.06 -17.42 -7.28
C LYS A 179 -10.77 -17.51 -6.46
N ILE A 180 -10.73 -18.47 -5.54
CA ILE A 180 -9.54 -18.79 -4.76
C ILE A 180 -8.94 -20.07 -5.37
N ASP A 181 -7.85 -19.92 -6.10
CA ASP A 181 -7.21 -21.06 -6.79
C ASP A 181 -6.32 -21.90 -5.86
N SER A 182 -5.75 -21.27 -4.83
CA SER A 182 -4.85 -21.93 -3.89
C SER A 182 -4.93 -21.39 -2.46
N LEU A 183 -4.58 -22.25 -1.51
CA LEU A 183 -4.35 -21.94 -0.11
C LEU A 183 -3.03 -22.60 0.32
N THR A 184 -2.10 -21.80 0.85
CA THR A 184 -0.78 -22.27 1.29
C THR A 184 -0.71 -22.31 2.80
N LEU A 185 -0.36 -23.47 3.36
CA LEU A 185 -0.14 -23.66 4.81
C LEU A 185 1.37 -23.66 5.12
N VAL A 186 1.85 -22.69 5.89
CA VAL A 186 3.27 -22.51 6.19
C VAL A 186 3.60 -23.12 7.56
N TYR A 187 4.11 -24.35 7.54
CA TYR A 187 4.47 -25.12 8.74
C TYR A 187 5.70 -26.00 8.46
N LYS A 188 6.44 -26.36 9.51
CA LYS A 188 7.53 -27.35 9.45
C LYS A 188 7.00 -28.79 9.33
N HIS A 189 6.12 -29.01 8.35
CA HIS A 189 5.23 -30.16 8.24
C HIS A 189 5.94 -31.52 8.08
N HIS A 190 7.17 -31.56 7.54
CA HIS A 190 7.99 -32.78 7.43
C HIS A 190 8.33 -33.43 8.78
N LEU A 191 8.14 -32.73 9.91
CA LEU A 191 8.36 -33.28 11.24
C LEU A 191 7.18 -34.12 11.77
N PHE A 192 6.07 -34.21 11.02
CA PHE A 192 4.84 -34.87 11.46
C PHE A 192 4.49 -36.11 10.61
N ASP A 193 5.51 -36.86 10.18
CA ASP A 193 5.35 -38.17 9.51
C ASP A 193 4.39 -38.17 8.29
N GLY A 194 4.26 -37.03 7.61
CA GLY A 194 3.41 -36.86 6.42
C GLY A 194 1.90 -36.72 6.69
N ILE A 195 1.45 -36.68 7.95
CA ILE A 195 0.01 -36.58 8.26
C ILE A 195 -0.61 -35.28 7.73
N PHE A 196 0.15 -34.19 7.71
CA PHE A 196 -0.29 -32.90 7.17
C PHE A 196 -0.54 -32.96 5.66
N ASP A 197 0.28 -33.72 4.92
CA ASP A 197 0.09 -33.90 3.47
C ASP A 197 -1.17 -34.72 3.16
N VAL A 198 -1.53 -35.67 4.04
CA VAL A 198 -2.79 -36.41 3.96
C VAL A 198 -3.96 -35.43 4.09
N TRP A 199 -3.96 -34.60 5.13
CA TRP A 199 -5.03 -33.62 5.37
C TRP A 199 -5.14 -32.57 4.25
N ALA A 200 -4.01 -32.06 3.73
CA ALA A 200 -4.01 -31.12 2.62
C ALA A 200 -4.64 -31.68 1.33
N ARG A 201 -4.39 -32.96 1.03
CA ARG A 201 -5.04 -33.63 -0.11
C ARG A 201 -6.54 -33.77 0.08
N GLU A 202 -6.98 -34.12 1.28
CA GLU A 202 -8.40 -34.22 1.61
C GLU A 202 -9.10 -32.85 1.47
N TRP A 203 -8.54 -31.79 2.04
CA TRP A 203 -9.09 -30.44 1.91
C TRP A 203 -9.10 -29.95 0.46
N SER A 204 -8.06 -30.30 -0.32
CA SER A 204 -8.01 -29.94 -1.75
C SER A 204 -9.19 -30.55 -2.51
N GLN A 205 -9.53 -31.81 -2.22
CA GLN A 205 -10.68 -32.50 -2.81
C GLN A 205 -12.00 -31.92 -2.32
N GLU A 206 -12.12 -31.67 -1.01
CA GLU A 206 -13.32 -31.12 -0.38
C GLU A 206 -13.68 -29.72 -0.90
N HIS A 207 -12.69 -28.83 -1.01
CA HIS A 207 -12.91 -27.43 -1.38
C HIS A 207 -12.69 -27.13 -2.86
N GLY A 208 -12.19 -28.10 -3.64
CA GLY A 208 -11.97 -27.94 -5.08
C GLY A 208 -10.89 -26.90 -5.44
N LEU A 209 -9.86 -26.74 -4.59
CA LEU A 209 -8.76 -25.80 -4.78
C LEU A 209 -7.42 -26.42 -4.37
N SER A 210 -6.30 -25.82 -4.78
CA SER A 210 -4.98 -26.34 -4.42
C SER A 210 -4.61 -25.99 -2.98
N ILE A 211 -4.61 -26.99 -2.09
CA ILE A 211 -4.21 -26.83 -0.69
C ILE A 211 -2.93 -27.61 -0.45
N GLN A 212 -1.90 -26.92 0.01
CA GLN A 212 -0.58 -27.52 0.22
C GLN A 212 0.14 -26.94 1.42
N PHE A 213 0.98 -27.74 2.05
CA PHE A 213 1.94 -27.26 3.03
C PHE A 213 3.24 -26.85 2.35
N ILE A 214 3.89 -25.82 2.89
CA ILE A 214 5.21 -25.36 2.46
C ILE A 214 6.10 -25.12 3.67
N GLN A 215 7.39 -25.40 3.51
CA GLN A 215 8.40 -25.13 4.53
C GLN A 215 8.57 -23.60 4.69
N PRO A 216 8.63 -23.05 5.92
CA PRO A 216 8.73 -21.61 6.16
C PRO A 216 9.94 -20.95 5.48
N ASP A 217 11.09 -21.60 5.51
CA ASP A 217 12.32 -21.15 4.83
C ASP A 217 12.14 -21.07 3.31
N THR A 218 11.43 -22.06 2.73
CA THR A 218 11.11 -22.09 1.30
C THR A 218 10.07 -21.05 0.93
N MET A 219 9.07 -20.81 1.78
CA MET A 219 8.09 -19.74 1.58
C MET A 219 8.79 -18.37 1.54
N ASN A 220 9.59 -18.05 2.54
CA ASN A 220 10.32 -16.78 2.59
C ASN A 220 11.25 -16.62 1.39
N ARG A 221 12.02 -17.67 1.04
CA ARG A 221 12.88 -17.64 -0.15
C ARG A 221 12.07 -17.35 -1.42
N ASN A 222 10.94 -18.02 -1.61
CA ASN A 222 10.11 -17.85 -2.81
C ASN A 222 9.52 -16.44 -2.88
N ILE A 223 9.01 -15.91 -1.77
CA ILE A 223 8.51 -14.53 -1.70
C ILE A 223 9.62 -13.52 -2.02
N LEU A 224 10.82 -13.72 -1.49
CA LEU A 224 11.95 -12.83 -1.76
C LEU A 224 12.44 -12.93 -3.21
N ALA A 225 12.46 -14.13 -3.79
CA ALA A 225 12.97 -14.37 -5.13
C ALA A 225 11.98 -13.96 -6.24
N PHE A 226 10.68 -14.15 -6.01
CA PHE A 226 9.64 -14.02 -7.04
C PHE A 226 8.61 -12.92 -6.73
N GLY A 227 8.67 -12.32 -5.54
CA GLY A 227 7.68 -11.35 -5.09
C GLY A 227 6.32 -11.98 -4.80
N VAL A 228 5.30 -11.13 -4.75
CA VAL A 228 3.90 -11.51 -4.55
C VAL A 228 3.12 -11.01 -5.76
N GLN A 229 2.30 -11.87 -6.36
CA GLN A 229 1.39 -11.50 -7.44
C GLN A 229 -0.02 -12.01 -7.15
N GLY A 230 -1.02 -11.20 -7.49
CA GLY A 230 -2.43 -11.52 -7.28
C GLY A 230 -2.78 -11.70 -5.80
N HIS A 231 -3.83 -12.48 -5.56
CA HIS A 231 -4.30 -12.84 -4.22
C HIS A 231 -3.59 -14.09 -3.71
N GLN A 232 -2.95 -13.99 -2.55
CA GLN A 232 -2.32 -15.12 -1.85
C GLN A 232 -3.00 -15.35 -0.51
N LEU A 233 -3.65 -16.50 -0.35
CA LEU A 233 -4.21 -16.94 0.92
C LEU A 233 -3.19 -17.82 1.65
N ILE A 234 -2.74 -17.36 2.81
CA ILE A 234 -1.71 -18.04 3.60
C ILE A 234 -2.27 -18.34 4.98
N ILE A 235 -2.20 -19.59 5.42
CA ILE A 235 -2.32 -19.95 6.82
C ILE A 235 -0.92 -20.27 7.34
N ALA A 236 -0.52 -19.74 8.47
CA ALA A 236 0.81 -20.00 9.02
C ALA A 236 0.76 -20.28 10.51
N GLY A 237 1.62 -21.20 10.97
CA GLY A 237 1.79 -21.46 12.40
C GLY A 237 2.24 -20.19 13.14
N ASN A 238 1.84 -20.08 14.41
CA ASN A 238 1.98 -18.85 15.20
C ASN A 238 3.39 -18.22 15.14
N GLU A 239 4.44 -19.04 15.30
CA GLU A 239 5.83 -18.57 15.31
C GLU A 239 6.29 -18.06 13.94
N TYR A 240 5.92 -18.79 12.88
CA TYR A 240 6.35 -18.47 11.52
C TYR A 240 5.63 -17.25 10.99
N ALA A 241 4.33 -17.13 11.27
CA ALA A 241 3.56 -15.96 10.94
C ALA A 241 4.12 -14.69 11.62
N ASP A 242 4.58 -14.78 12.88
CA ASP A 242 5.22 -13.66 13.59
C ASP A 242 6.48 -13.16 12.86
N ILE A 243 7.28 -14.11 12.37
CA ILE A 243 8.51 -13.81 11.61
C ILE A 243 8.15 -13.23 10.22
N MET A 244 7.11 -13.76 9.58
CA MET A 244 6.66 -13.31 8.26
C MET A 244 5.96 -11.93 8.31
N GLU A 245 5.24 -11.61 9.38
CA GLU A 245 4.54 -10.34 9.60
C GLU A 245 5.49 -9.15 9.42
N VAL A 246 6.69 -9.20 10.00
CA VAL A 246 7.70 -8.15 9.86
C VAL A 246 8.18 -8.01 8.41
N LEU A 247 8.40 -9.13 7.71
CA LEU A 247 8.79 -9.12 6.29
C LEU A 247 7.69 -8.50 5.42
N PHE A 248 6.43 -8.84 5.67
CA PHE A 248 5.30 -8.31 4.90
C PHE A 248 5.05 -6.83 5.16
N LEU A 249 5.17 -6.37 6.41
CA LEU A 249 5.07 -4.93 6.72
C LEU A 249 6.07 -4.10 5.91
N ASP A 250 7.33 -4.55 5.81
CA ASP A 250 8.36 -3.90 5.00
C ASP A 250 8.07 -3.99 3.49
N MET A 251 7.81 -5.18 2.96
CA MET A 251 7.56 -5.40 1.53
C MET A 251 6.37 -4.58 1.01
N PHE A 252 5.29 -4.53 1.79
CA PHE A 252 4.05 -3.84 1.42
C PHE A 252 4.05 -2.35 1.82
N GLY A 253 5.02 -1.90 2.63
CA GLY A 253 5.14 -0.51 3.06
C GLY A 253 3.99 -0.05 3.96
N GLN A 254 3.38 -0.97 4.72
CA GLN A 254 2.20 -0.69 5.56
C GLN A 254 2.56 -0.24 6.99
N GLY A 255 3.77 0.29 7.18
CA GLY A 255 4.26 0.85 8.43
C GLY A 255 5.07 -0.14 9.25
N VAL A 256 5.21 0.16 10.54
CA VAL A 256 5.95 -0.65 11.52
C VAL A 256 5.01 -1.18 12.59
N GLN A 257 5.38 -2.31 13.17
CA GLN A 257 4.54 -3.10 14.07
C GLN A 257 3.99 -2.26 15.25
N GLU A 258 4.79 -1.34 15.78
CA GLU A 258 4.47 -0.46 16.92
C GLU A 258 3.29 0.48 16.66
N THR A 259 3.01 0.79 15.39
CA THR A 259 1.91 1.69 14.98
C THR A 259 0.70 0.95 14.42
N SER A 260 0.75 -0.38 14.45
CA SER A 260 -0.29 -1.26 13.94
C SER A 260 -1.13 -1.81 15.09
N TYR A 261 -2.38 -2.13 14.77
CA TYR A 261 -3.23 -2.96 15.62
C TYR A 261 -3.36 -4.34 14.98
N SER A 262 -3.72 -5.36 15.76
CA SER A 262 -4.03 -6.69 15.21
C SER A 262 -5.48 -7.09 15.48
N GLU A 263 -6.06 -7.85 14.57
CA GLU A 263 -7.39 -8.45 14.66
C GLU A 263 -7.24 -9.94 15.00
N ASN A 264 -7.66 -10.37 16.20
CA ASN A 264 -7.74 -11.77 16.56
C ASN A 264 -9.22 -12.21 16.56
N VAL A 265 -9.54 -13.32 15.91
CA VAL A 265 -10.90 -13.86 15.82
C VAL A 265 -10.97 -15.21 16.52
N TYR A 266 -11.91 -15.36 17.44
CA TYR A 266 -12.14 -16.63 18.13
C TYR A 266 -13.07 -17.53 17.32
N LEU A 267 -12.67 -18.79 17.15
CA LEU A 267 -13.40 -19.75 16.31
C LEU A 267 -14.20 -20.77 17.13
N SER A 268 -13.89 -20.92 18.42
CA SER A 268 -14.58 -21.85 19.31
C SER A 268 -15.95 -21.30 19.75
N PRO A 269 -17.05 -22.07 19.65
CA PRO A 269 -18.34 -21.68 20.24
C PRO A 269 -18.28 -21.56 21.78
N PRO A 270 -19.05 -20.66 22.42
CA PRO A 270 -19.98 -19.69 21.83
C PRO A 270 -19.30 -18.38 21.39
N THR A 271 -17.98 -18.30 21.44
CA THR A 271 -17.20 -17.11 21.07
C THR A 271 -16.95 -16.99 19.57
N SER A 272 -17.44 -17.94 18.76
CA SER A 272 -17.43 -17.84 17.30
C SER A 272 -18.06 -16.51 16.90
N GLU A 273 -17.31 -15.65 16.20
CA GLU A 273 -17.64 -14.27 15.78
C GLU A 273 -17.18 -13.14 16.72
N LEU A 274 -16.65 -13.44 17.90
CA LEU A 274 -16.03 -12.44 18.76
C LEU A 274 -14.65 -12.05 18.21
N VAL A 275 -14.47 -10.75 17.97
CA VAL A 275 -13.22 -10.18 17.45
C VAL A 275 -12.53 -9.36 18.52
N GLU A 276 -11.27 -9.67 18.79
CA GLU A 276 -10.40 -8.93 19.68
C GLU A 276 -9.43 -8.05 18.88
N TYR A 277 -9.44 -6.75 19.17
CA TYR A 277 -8.47 -5.77 18.70
C TYR A 277 -7.45 -5.48 19.80
N GLN A 278 -6.17 -5.45 19.45
CA GLN A 278 -5.10 -5.06 20.37
C GLN A 278 -4.09 -4.12 19.68
N THR A 279 -3.41 -3.30 20.47
CA THR A 279 -2.15 -2.69 20.06
C THR A 279 -1.07 -3.77 19.94
N VAL A 280 -0.19 -3.71 18.94
CA VAL A 280 0.85 -4.75 18.78
C VAL A 280 2.05 -4.49 19.69
N HIS A 281 2.30 -3.25 20.10
CA HIS A 281 3.36 -2.96 21.08
C HIS A 281 3.05 -3.59 22.45
N GLY A 282 4.12 -3.87 23.21
CA GLY A 282 4.02 -4.36 24.59
C GLY A 282 3.44 -3.32 25.56
N SER A 283 3.43 -3.67 26.84
CA SER A 283 2.89 -2.84 27.93
C SER A 283 3.67 -1.56 28.24
N ALA A 284 4.89 -1.42 27.70
CA ALA A 284 5.76 -0.25 27.84
C ALA A 284 5.78 0.29 29.28
N ASP A 285 5.99 -0.60 30.27
CA ASP A 285 5.84 -0.28 31.69
C ASP A 285 6.73 0.89 32.14
N ASP A 286 7.87 1.10 31.46
CA ASP A 286 8.78 2.22 31.66
C ASP A 286 8.17 3.59 31.28
N LEU A 287 7.11 3.62 30.47
CA LEU A 287 6.39 4.83 30.07
C LEU A 287 5.16 5.14 30.95
N THR A 288 4.82 4.25 31.87
CA THR A 288 3.61 4.35 32.71
C THR A 288 3.52 5.70 33.42
N GLY A 289 2.39 6.38 33.26
CA GLY A 289 2.10 7.65 33.94
C GLY A 289 2.89 8.86 33.43
N LYS A 290 3.73 8.69 32.40
CA LYS A 290 4.51 9.80 31.81
C LYS A 290 3.72 10.61 30.77
N GLY A 291 2.59 10.10 30.27
CA GLY A 291 1.76 10.81 29.29
C GLY A 291 2.41 10.95 27.91
N ILE A 292 3.32 10.05 27.55
CA ILE A 292 4.12 10.10 26.30
C ILE A 292 4.05 8.81 25.47
N VAL A 293 3.19 7.87 25.83
CA VAL A 293 2.97 6.65 25.04
C VAL A 293 2.36 7.02 23.68
N ASN A 294 2.81 6.37 22.61
CA ASN A 294 2.25 6.56 21.27
C ASN A 294 0.86 5.92 21.16
N PRO A 295 -0.22 6.69 20.97
CA PRO A 295 -1.57 6.12 20.92
C PRO A 295 -2.00 5.71 19.51
N SER A 296 -1.14 5.79 18.48
CA SER A 296 -1.53 5.61 17.07
C SER A 296 -2.20 4.26 16.80
N ALA A 297 -1.68 3.17 17.37
CA ALA A 297 -2.31 1.85 17.24
C ALA A 297 -3.70 1.80 17.89
N THR A 298 -3.85 2.41 19.07
CA THR A 298 -5.14 2.54 19.78
C THR A 298 -6.16 3.35 18.98
N LEU A 299 -5.72 4.45 18.36
CA LEU A 299 -6.56 5.30 17.52
C LEU A 299 -7.07 4.53 16.29
N LYS A 300 -6.18 3.80 15.60
CA LYS A 300 -6.54 2.95 14.46
C LYS A 300 -7.50 1.83 14.86
N ALA A 301 -7.27 1.17 16.01
CA ALA A 301 -8.18 0.15 16.52
C ALA A 301 -9.59 0.71 16.80
N ALA A 302 -9.71 1.88 17.42
CA ALA A 302 -11.00 2.53 17.66
C ALA A 302 -11.74 2.85 16.35
N ALA A 303 -11.01 3.34 15.34
CA ALA A 303 -11.58 3.60 14.02
C ALA A 303 -12.02 2.31 13.31
N ALA A 304 -11.19 1.26 13.30
CA ALA A 304 -11.52 -0.03 12.70
C ALA A 304 -12.75 -0.68 13.34
N ILE A 305 -12.89 -0.58 14.67
CA ILE A 305 -14.08 -1.07 15.40
C ILE A 305 -15.34 -0.32 14.96
N LEU A 306 -15.28 1.01 14.83
CA LEU A 306 -16.42 1.81 14.36
C LEU A 306 -16.77 1.51 12.91
N GLU A 307 -15.78 1.34 12.03
CA GLU A 307 -15.98 1.00 10.62
C GLU A 307 -16.70 -0.34 10.48
N ARG A 308 -16.16 -1.39 11.13
CA ARG A 308 -16.56 -2.78 10.91
C ARG A 308 -17.75 -3.22 11.76
N HIS A 309 -17.84 -2.75 12.99
CA HIS A 309 -18.89 -3.15 13.94
C HIS A 309 -19.92 -2.04 14.15
N GLY A 310 -19.51 -0.76 14.05
CA GLY A 310 -20.38 0.40 14.19
C GLY A 310 -20.98 0.94 12.88
N ARG A 311 -20.68 0.31 11.73
CA ARG A 311 -21.14 0.75 10.38
C ARG A 311 -20.76 2.19 10.02
N CYS A 312 -19.72 2.74 10.64
CA CYS A 312 -19.23 4.10 10.41
C CYS A 312 -18.27 4.13 9.22
N LYS A 313 -18.79 4.06 7.99
CA LYS A 313 -17.96 3.95 6.78
C LYS A 313 -16.95 5.10 6.64
N GLY A 314 -15.71 4.77 6.29
CA GLY A 314 -14.64 5.72 6.00
C GLY A 314 -13.92 6.29 7.22
N VAL A 315 -14.31 5.90 8.44
CA VAL A 315 -13.65 6.39 9.67
C VAL A 315 -12.22 5.86 9.81
N GLU A 316 -11.94 4.63 9.38
CA GLU A 316 -10.60 4.03 9.39
C GLU A 316 -9.68 4.75 8.40
N SER A 317 -10.16 4.98 7.16
CA SER A 317 -9.39 5.75 6.16
C SER A 317 -9.12 7.18 6.62
N ASN A 318 -10.11 7.87 7.19
CA ASN A 318 -9.93 9.21 7.72
C ASN A 318 -8.93 9.24 8.89
N MET A 319 -8.97 8.26 9.78
CA MET A 319 -8.01 8.14 10.88
C MET A 319 -6.59 7.95 10.37
N ASN A 320 -6.38 7.07 9.38
CA ASN A 320 -5.07 6.86 8.77
C ASN A 320 -4.54 8.14 8.11
N ASN A 321 -5.38 8.83 7.33
CA ASN A 321 -5.03 10.11 6.70
C ASN A 321 -4.68 11.18 7.75
N ALA A 322 -5.39 11.23 8.88
CA ALA A 322 -5.12 12.17 9.96
C ALA A 322 -3.75 11.88 10.61
N ILE A 323 -3.44 10.61 10.88
CA ILE A 323 -2.13 10.18 11.42
C ILE A 323 -1.00 10.52 10.46
N GLU A 324 -1.16 10.25 9.16
CA GLU A 324 -0.18 10.62 8.14
C GLU A 324 0.02 12.13 8.04
N THR A 325 -1.05 12.91 8.13
CA THR A 325 -0.99 14.38 8.14
C THR A 325 -0.20 14.89 9.35
N MET A 326 -0.43 14.33 10.54
CA MET A 326 0.34 14.70 11.74
C MET A 326 1.82 14.36 11.57
N ALA A 327 2.13 13.21 10.99
CA ALA A 327 3.50 12.79 10.69
C ALA A 327 4.21 13.76 9.73
N GLN A 328 3.55 14.18 8.65
CA GLN A 328 4.08 15.17 7.71
C GLN A 328 4.32 16.55 8.36
N GLN A 329 3.51 16.92 9.34
CA GLN A 329 3.65 18.15 10.13
C GLN A 329 4.68 18.03 11.26
N LYS A 330 5.36 16.89 11.39
CA LYS A 330 6.27 16.57 12.51
C LYS A 330 5.61 16.68 13.89
N ASN A 331 4.29 16.55 13.93
CA ASN A 331 3.51 16.52 15.16
C ASN A 331 3.37 15.07 15.62
N CYS A 332 4.46 14.48 16.11
CA CYS A 332 4.50 13.07 16.53
C CYS A 332 4.84 12.93 18.02
N THR A 333 4.65 11.74 18.56
CA THR A 333 5.11 11.36 19.90
C THR A 333 6.62 11.11 19.95
N PRO A 334 7.24 11.06 21.15
CA PRO A 334 8.70 11.00 21.26
C PRO A 334 9.38 9.80 20.61
N ASP A 335 8.74 8.65 20.59
CA ASP A 335 9.21 7.42 19.91
C ASP A 335 9.36 7.60 18.39
N GLN A 336 8.59 8.53 17.81
CA GLN A 336 8.64 8.89 16.40
C GLN A 336 9.48 10.17 16.15
N GLY A 337 10.26 10.61 17.13
CA GLY A 337 11.14 11.79 17.03
C GLY A 337 10.43 13.14 17.21
N GLY A 338 9.19 13.15 17.69
CA GLY A 338 8.45 14.37 18.01
C GLY A 338 8.50 14.76 19.49
N THR A 339 7.66 15.71 19.89
CA THR A 339 7.60 16.24 21.27
C THR A 339 6.19 16.21 21.88
N SER A 340 5.22 15.67 21.14
CA SER A 340 3.83 15.69 21.57
C SER A 340 3.56 14.67 22.66
N THR A 341 2.87 15.10 23.71
CA THR A 341 2.31 14.18 24.71
C THR A 341 1.18 13.35 24.09
N THR A 342 0.86 12.21 24.71
CA THR A 342 -0.25 11.34 24.29
C THR A 342 -1.55 12.13 24.18
N ALA A 343 -1.87 12.94 25.20
CA ALA A 343 -3.08 13.76 25.21
C ALA A 343 -3.08 14.84 24.12
N ALA A 344 -1.94 15.51 23.88
CA ALA A 344 -1.83 16.54 22.85
C ALA A 344 -1.99 15.94 21.44
N TYR A 345 -1.36 14.79 21.20
CA TYR A 345 -1.45 14.09 19.93
C TYR A 345 -2.88 13.60 19.64
N VAL A 346 -3.55 12.98 20.62
CA VAL A 346 -4.96 12.58 20.51
C VAL A 346 -5.86 13.78 20.23
N SER A 347 -5.65 14.90 20.93
CA SER A 347 -6.43 16.13 20.71
C SER A 347 -6.24 16.70 19.31
N ALA A 348 -5.02 16.69 18.78
CA ALA A 348 -4.71 17.17 17.43
C ALA A 348 -5.41 16.33 16.37
N ILE A 349 -5.36 14.99 16.49
CA ILE A 349 -6.05 14.07 15.58
C ILE A 349 -7.57 14.28 15.63
N LEU A 350 -8.16 14.31 16.82
CA LEU A 350 -9.61 14.48 16.97
C LEU A 350 -10.09 15.84 16.46
N HIS A 351 -9.29 16.90 16.62
CA HIS A 351 -9.58 18.21 16.05
C HIS A 351 -9.54 18.16 14.51
N HIS A 352 -8.52 17.53 13.93
CA HIS A 352 -8.42 17.36 12.48
C HIS A 352 -9.63 16.61 11.91
N LEU A 353 -10.00 15.49 12.54
CA LEU A 353 -11.18 14.70 12.16
C LEU A 353 -12.49 15.48 12.35
N ALA A 354 -12.64 16.22 13.45
CA ALA A 354 -13.82 17.05 13.67
C ALA A 354 -13.99 18.11 12.57
N ASN A 355 -12.91 18.74 12.11
CA ASN A 355 -12.96 19.69 10.99
C ASN A 355 -13.39 19.00 9.68
N LEU A 356 -12.90 17.79 9.41
CA LEU A 356 -13.34 17.00 8.26
C LEU A 356 -14.84 16.67 8.33
N TYR A 357 -15.37 16.34 9.51
CA TYR A 357 -16.79 16.02 9.70
C TYR A 357 -17.71 17.24 9.85
N SER A 358 -17.18 18.43 10.18
CA SER A 358 -17.95 19.66 10.42
C SER A 358 -18.06 20.56 9.19
N GLN A 359 -17.25 20.32 8.15
CA GLN A 359 -17.46 20.96 6.85
C GLN A 359 -18.86 20.58 6.36
N PRO A 360 -19.77 21.54 6.11
CA PRO A 360 -21.06 21.20 5.53
C PRO A 360 -20.78 20.54 4.20
N THR A 361 -21.38 19.37 3.96
CA THR A 361 -21.37 18.75 2.65
C THR A 361 -22.00 19.74 1.67
N SER A 362 -21.16 20.53 1.02
CA SER A 362 -21.53 21.36 -0.12
C SER A 362 -21.80 20.42 -1.30
N LEU A 363 -22.95 19.78 -1.27
CA LEU A 363 -23.73 19.52 -2.47
C LEU A 363 -24.24 20.88 -2.95
N SER A 364 -23.37 21.63 -3.66
CA SER A 364 -23.75 22.79 -4.45
C SER A 364 -23.62 22.41 -5.93
N LEU A 365 -24.79 22.11 -6.52
CA LEU A 365 -25.02 22.01 -7.95
C LEU A 365 -24.72 23.36 -8.62
N ALA A 366 -23.64 23.44 -9.39
CA ALA A 366 -23.54 24.44 -10.46
C ALA A 366 -24.31 23.92 -11.69
N ARG A 367 -25.53 24.45 -11.85
CA ARG A 367 -26.37 24.61 -13.07
C ARG A 367 -26.16 23.62 -14.24
N ARG A 368 -27.15 22.73 -14.40
CA ARG A 368 -27.43 21.83 -15.53
C ARG A 368 -27.39 22.52 -16.91
N PRO A 369 -26.82 21.86 -17.95
CA PRO A 369 -27.48 21.67 -19.22
C PRO A 369 -28.41 20.43 -19.16
N SER A 370 -29.47 20.46 -19.96
CA SER A 370 -30.67 19.59 -20.01
C SER A 370 -30.45 18.06 -20.03
N PRO A 371 -31.49 17.25 -19.73
CA PRO A 371 -31.34 15.84 -19.40
C PRO A 371 -31.10 14.97 -20.64
N ILE A 372 -30.14 14.04 -20.52
CA ILE A 372 -30.03 12.86 -21.37
C ILE A 372 -30.09 11.63 -20.42
N PRO A 373 -30.76 10.52 -20.81
CA PRO A 373 -31.35 9.57 -19.87
C PRO A 373 -30.36 8.71 -19.09
N THR A 374 -30.85 8.24 -17.95
CA THR A 374 -30.25 7.29 -17.01
C THR A 374 -30.08 5.89 -17.61
N THR A 375 -28.83 5.50 -17.79
CA THR A 375 -28.32 4.13 -17.63
C THR A 375 -27.06 4.20 -16.78
N PRO A 376 -26.79 3.22 -15.89
CA PRO A 376 -25.57 3.20 -15.10
C PRO A 376 -24.40 2.84 -16.01
N GLU A 377 -23.77 3.85 -16.62
CA GLU A 377 -22.43 3.65 -17.20
C GLU A 377 -21.45 3.57 -16.04
N THR A 378 -20.91 2.37 -15.86
CA THR A 378 -19.59 2.10 -15.29
C THR A 378 -18.70 3.34 -15.27
N LEU A 379 -18.31 3.82 -14.09
CA LEU A 379 -17.09 4.61 -13.95
C LEU A 379 -15.92 3.66 -14.18
N THR A 380 -15.73 3.26 -15.44
CA THR A 380 -14.43 2.84 -15.93
C THR A 380 -13.50 4.04 -15.79
N PRO A 381 -12.24 3.85 -15.33
CA PRO A 381 -11.20 4.81 -15.65
C PRO A 381 -11.31 5.09 -17.14
N ASN A 382 -11.46 6.35 -17.54
CA ASN A 382 -11.40 6.70 -18.95
C ASN A 382 -9.96 7.17 -19.23
N PRO A 383 -9.02 6.27 -19.56
CA PRO A 383 -7.66 6.64 -19.97
C PRO A 383 -7.66 7.49 -21.27
N HIS A 384 -8.82 7.72 -21.87
CA HIS A 384 -9.04 8.58 -23.02
C HIS A 384 -9.71 9.92 -22.67
N LEU A 385 -9.64 10.39 -21.42
CA LEU A 385 -10.00 11.77 -21.08
C LEU A 385 -9.22 12.69 -22.04
N PRO A 386 -9.90 13.44 -22.92
CA PRO A 386 -9.24 14.03 -24.07
C PRO A 386 -8.18 15.03 -23.61
N THR A 387 -6.91 14.77 -23.94
CA THR A 387 -5.83 15.78 -23.92
C THR A 387 -6.04 16.84 -25.02
N LEU A 388 -7.09 16.65 -25.83
CA LEU A 388 -7.65 17.56 -26.82
C LEU A 388 -7.85 18.97 -26.20
N GLY A 389 -7.06 19.93 -26.68
CA GLY A 389 -7.09 21.34 -26.31
C GLY A 389 -6.01 21.74 -25.31
N LEU A 390 -5.26 20.78 -24.75
CA LEU A 390 -4.14 21.08 -23.87
C LEU A 390 -2.92 21.52 -24.68
N LYS A 391 -2.26 22.58 -24.21
CA LYS A 391 -0.93 22.94 -24.71
C LYS A 391 0.04 21.81 -24.40
N THR A 392 0.68 21.33 -25.46
CA THR A 392 1.46 20.10 -25.45
C THR A 392 2.92 20.41 -25.76
N ALA A 393 3.85 19.76 -25.05
CA ALA A 393 5.26 19.74 -25.41
C ALA A 393 5.67 18.32 -25.80
N LEU A 394 6.37 18.17 -26.93
CA LEU A 394 7.04 16.93 -27.30
C LEU A 394 8.43 16.93 -26.67
N LEU A 395 8.67 16.01 -25.75
CA LEU A 395 9.97 15.82 -25.11
C LEU A 395 10.74 14.71 -25.84
N ILE A 396 11.89 15.08 -26.42
CA ILE A 396 12.83 14.16 -27.05
C ILE A 396 13.97 13.92 -26.07
N ILE A 397 13.99 12.76 -25.43
CA ILE A 397 14.83 12.49 -24.26
C ILE A 397 16.03 11.63 -24.65
N ASP A 398 17.22 12.19 -24.46
CA ASP A 398 18.51 11.48 -24.46
C ASP A 398 18.85 10.74 -25.76
N PHE A 399 18.57 11.35 -26.91
CA PHE A 399 18.91 10.79 -28.23
C PHE A 399 20.33 11.13 -28.70
N GLN A 400 21.32 10.58 -27.99
CA GLN A 400 22.74 10.83 -28.23
C GLN A 400 23.46 9.56 -28.73
N GLN A 401 24.59 9.74 -29.41
CA GLN A 401 25.30 8.64 -30.08
C GLN A 401 25.70 7.50 -29.13
N ASP A 402 26.18 7.80 -27.92
CA ASP A 402 26.59 6.76 -26.96
C ASP A 402 25.42 5.88 -26.49
N PHE A 403 24.21 6.44 -26.40
CA PHE A 403 23.03 5.69 -25.96
C PHE A 403 22.41 4.85 -27.06
N ALA A 404 22.55 5.29 -28.32
CA ALA A 404 22.07 4.56 -29.48
C ALA A 404 22.67 3.15 -29.59
N ALA A 405 23.91 2.95 -29.13
CA ALA A 405 24.61 1.67 -29.17
C ALA A 405 24.15 0.66 -28.11
N SER A 406 23.31 1.06 -27.14
CA SER A 406 23.05 0.29 -25.91
C SER A 406 21.57 -0.08 -25.69
N ILE A 407 20.72 -0.01 -26.73
CA ILE A 407 19.30 -0.37 -26.63
C ILE A 407 19.14 -1.90 -26.54
N ASN A 408 18.20 -2.36 -25.71
CA ASN A 408 17.85 -3.79 -25.60
C ASN A 408 17.34 -4.34 -26.95
N ALA A 409 17.76 -5.55 -27.32
CA ALA A 409 17.30 -6.30 -28.50
C ALA A 409 15.77 -6.52 -28.56
N SER A 410 15.08 -6.47 -27.41
CA SER A 410 13.61 -6.57 -27.33
C SER A 410 12.89 -5.25 -27.60
N SER A 411 13.60 -4.14 -27.83
CA SER A 411 13.02 -2.86 -28.24
C SER A 411 12.88 -2.76 -29.76
N PRO A 412 12.03 -1.87 -30.30
CA PRO A 412 12.10 -1.51 -31.71
C PRO A 412 13.53 -1.11 -32.07
N SER A 413 13.98 -1.53 -33.26
CA SER A 413 15.35 -1.23 -33.68
C SER A 413 15.61 0.27 -33.67
N LEU A 414 16.82 0.71 -33.31
CA LEU A 414 17.21 2.11 -33.30
C LEU A 414 16.84 2.85 -34.60
N PRO A 415 17.00 2.27 -35.81
CA PRO A 415 16.55 2.90 -37.05
C PRO A 415 15.04 3.16 -37.09
N THR A 416 14.21 2.25 -36.59
CA THR A 416 12.75 2.41 -36.52
C THR A 416 12.38 3.57 -35.61
N ILE A 417 12.97 3.60 -34.40
CA ILE A 417 12.73 4.67 -33.42
C ILE A 417 13.15 6.03 -33.99
N THR A 418 14.35 6.10 -34.56
CA THR A 418 14.91 7.33 -35.14
C THR A 418 14.06 7.82 -36.31
N ASN A 419 13.60 6.91 -37.19
CA ASN A 419 12.76 7.25 -38.33
C ASN A 419 11.39 7.79 -37.88
N ASN A 420 10.76 7.17 -36.88
CA ASN A 420 9.46 7.63 -36.39
C ASN A 420 9.54 9.03 -35.77
N ILE A 421 10.56 9.28 -34.94
CA ILE A 421 10.78 10.61 -34.35
C ILE A 421 11.10 11.64 -35.41
N SER A 422 11.94 11.30 -36.40
CA SER A 422 12.30 12.21 -37.49
C SER A 422 11.08 12.59 -38.34
N ARG A 423 10.20 11.62 -38.62
CA ARG A 423 8.91 11.87 -39.30
C ARG A 423 7.99 12.75 -38.47
N LEU A 424 7.88 12.51 -37.16
CA LEU A 424 7.07 13.33 -36.26
C LEU A 424 7.58 14.78 -36.17
N LEU A 425 8.88 14.97 -35.96
CA LEU A 425 9.53 16.28 -35.93
C LEU A 425 9.33 17.01 -37.26
N SER A 426 9.55 16.34 -38.39
CA SER A 426 9.36 16.93 -39.71
C SER A 426 7.92 17.39 -39.92
N HIS A 427 6.95 16.60 -39.45
CA HIS A 427 5.53 16.95 -39.53
C HIS A 427 5.19 18.18 -38.69
N ILE A 428 5.64 18.24 -37.42
CA ILE A 428 5.45 19.41 -36.53
C ILE A 428 6.12 20.65 -37.13
N ARG A 429 7.39 20.55 -37.54
CA ARG A 429 8.18 21.65 -38.11
C ARG A 429 7.55 22.21 -39.40
N THR A 430 7.03 21.34 -40.27
CA THR A 430 6.35 21.77 -41.50
C THR A 430 5.04 22.49 -41.20
N ALA A 431 4.26 21.97 -40.25
CA ALA A 431 3.01 22.63 -39.85
C ALA A 431 3.23 23.99 -39.18
N GLN A 432 4.39 24.20 -38.52
CA GLN A 432 4.77 25.47 -37.92
C GLN A 432 5.20 26.53 -38.97
N THR A 433 5.61 26.12 -40.18
CA THR A 433 6.05 27.04 -41.24
C THR A 433 4.97 27.37 -42.28
N GLN A 434 3.90 26.56 -42.38
CA GLN A 434 2.78 26.83 -43.28
C GLN A 434 1.92 28.03 -42.81
N ALA A 435 1.74 29.02 -43.69
CA ALA A 435 0.95 30.22 -43.41
C ALA A 435 -0.55 29.90 -43.26
N LEU A 436 -1.22 30.59 -42.32
CA LEU A 436 -2.65 30.44 -42.05
C LEU A 436 -3.51 30.64 -43.33
N PRO A 437 -4.44 29.74 -43.65
CA PRO A 437 -5.61 30.11 -44.45
C PRO A 437 -6.44 31.13 -43.65
N SER A 438 -7.03 32.09 -44.35
CA SER A 438 -7.89 33.15 -43.81
C SER A 438 -8.91 32.62 -42.77
N PRO A 439 -9.24 33.42 -41.72
CA PRO A 439 -10.11 32.96 -40.64
C PRO A 439 -11.47 32.53 -41.17
N SER A 440 -11.80 31.25 -40.97
CA SER A 440 -13.15 30.72 -41.19
C SER A 440 -14.09 31.27 -40.11
N PRO A 441 -15.36 31.61 -40.42
CA PRO A 441 -16.27 32.30 -39.49
C PRO A 441 -16.76 31.46 -38.30
N ASN A 442 -16.36 30.18 -38.18
CA ASN A 442 -16.87 29.26 -37.16
C ASN A 442 -15.74 28.72 -36.25
N PRO A 443 -15.55 29.29 -35.04
CA PRO A 443 -14.56 28.84 -34.08
C PRO A 443 -15.18 27.76 -33.16
N THR A 444 -15.38 26.55 -33.66
CA THR A 444 -15.97 25.45 -32.85
C THR A 444 -15.08 24.20 -32.77
N SER A 445 -13.81 24.27 -33.18
CA SER A 445 -12.89 23.13 -33.15
C SER A 445 -11.75 23.36 -32.16
N THR A 446 -11.91 22.92 -30.91
CA THR A 446 -10.93 23.03 -29.80
C THR A 446 -9.87 21.92 -29.79
N SER A 447 -9.43 21.42 -30.95
CA SER A 447 -8.31 20.49 -31.03
C SER A 447 -6.99 21.26 -31.11
N PRO A 448 -5.92 20.88 -30.36
CA PRO A 448 -4.62 21.48 -30.54
C PRO A 448 -4.20 21.19 -31.97
N SER A 449 -3.86 22.23 -32.73
CA SER A 449 -3.28 22.00 -34.04
C SER A 449 -1.86 21.46 -33.81
N ILE A 450 -1.42 20.50 -34.62
CA ILE A 450 -0.07 19.92 -34.55
C ILE A 450 1.05 21.00 -34.51
N LYS A 451 0.78 22.19 -35.07
CA LYS A 451 1.65 23.38 -35.02
C LYS A 451 1.90 23.93 -33.61
N ASP A 452 0.98 23.68 -32.68
CA ASP A 452 1.00 24.20 -31.31
C ASP A 452 1.83 23.32 -30.35
N ILE A 453 2.35 22.18 -30.83
CA ILE A 453 3.26 21.33 -30.08
C ILE A 453 4.67 21.96 -30.08
N GLU A 454 5.24 22.19 -28.90
CA GLU A 454 6.63 22.65 -28.77
C GLU A 454 7.59 21.45 -28.71
N PRO A 455 8.51 21.27 -29.66
CA PRO A 455 9.59 20.29 -29.54
C PRO A 455 10.64 20.79 -28.53
N ILE A 456 10.93 19.97 -27.52
CA ILE A 456 11.95 20.23 -26.50
C ILE A 456 12.87 19.03 -26.42
N HIS A 457 14.17 19.28 -26.58
CA HIS A 457 15.20 18.25 -26.51
C HIS A 457 15.83 18.24 -25.12
N ILE A 458 15.95 17.05 -24.54
CA ILE A 458 16.65 16.81 -23.28
C ILE A 458 17.93 16.07 -23.60
N ARG A 459 19.06 16.62 -23.16
CA ARG A 459 20.40 16.07 -23.41
C ARG A 459 21.05 15.67 -22.11
N PHE A 460 21.44 14.41 -22.00
CA PHE A 460 22.22 13.92 -20.87
C PHE A 460 23.71 14.16 -21.12
N LEU A 461 24.37 14.84 -20.19
CA LEU A 461 25.81 15.04 -20.20
C LEU A 461 26.38 14.41 -18.94
N SER A 462 27.46 13.64 -19.07
CA SER A 462 28.06 12.92 -17.94
C SER A 462 29.53 13.27 -17.74
N PRO A 463 29.90 14.55 -17.55
CA PRO A 463 31.26 14.87 -17.17
C PRO A 463 31.58 14.22 -15.82
N PRO A 464 32.76 13.59 -15.64
CA PRO A 464 33.12 12.91 -14.40
C PRO A 464 32.97 13.78 -13.13
N SER A 465 33.15 15.09 -13.25
CA SER A 465 33.00 16.05 -12.15
C SER A 465 31.58 16.17 -11.58
N HIS A 466 30.56 15.70 -12.32
CA HIS A 466 29.15 15.76 -11.90
C HIS A 466 28.63 14.40 -11.41
N HIS A 467 29.45 13.36 -11.38
CA HIS A 467 29.03 12.04 -10.91
C HIS A 467 28.93 12.02 -9.39
N PRO A 468 27.76 11.70 -8.81
CA PRO A 468 27.65 11.57 -7.36
C PRO A 468 28.44 10.34 -6.89
N THR A 469 28.92 10.35 -5.64
CA THR A 469 29.77 9.28 -5.07
C THR A 469 29.24 7.86 -5.30
N PRO A 470 27.92 7.57 -5.19
CA PRO A 470 27.41 6.23 -5.50
C PRO A 470 27.58 5.80 -6.96
N TRP A 471 27.57 6.76 -7.90
CA TRP A 471 27.70 6.49 -9.33
C TRP A 471 29.08 5.94 -9.68
N THR A 472 30.12 6.53 -9.10
CA THR A 472 31.53 6.14 -9.30
C THR A 472 31.92 4.92 -8.48
N THR A 473 31.38 4.75 -7.26
CA THR A 473 31.81 3.69 -6.32
C THR A 473 31.05 2.37 -6.43
N ARG A 474 29.76 2.38 -6.80
CA ARG A 474 28.92 1.16 -6.85
C ARG A 474 28.70 0.61 -8.26
N SER A 475 28.77 1.46 -9.28
CA SER A 475 28.23 1.12 -10.60
C SER A 475 29.32 0.87 -11.65
N ALA A 476 30.55 1.34 -11.41
CA ALA A 476 31.67 1.33 -12.36
C ALA A 476 31.27 1.63 -13.81
N ARG A 477 30.26 2.50 -14.01
CA ARG A 477 29.70 2.76 -15.35
C ARG A 477 30.70 3.62 -16.11
N PRO A 478 31.02 3.28 -17.38
CA PRO A 478 31.86 4.14 -18.21
C PRO A 478 31.21 5.51 -18.38
N ALA A 479 32.04 6.54 -18.54
CA ALA A 479 31.56 7.89 -18.80
C ALA A 479 31.00 7.97 -20.22
N ASN A 480 29.67 7.97 -20.33
CA ASN A 480 28.95 8.12 -21.60
C ASN A 480 28.44 9.56 -21.75
N CYS A 481 28.31 10.04 -22.98
CA CYS A 481 27.88 11.39 -23.32
C CYS A 481 28.73 12.48 -22.63
N VAL A 482 30.06 12.31 -22.65
CA VAL A 482 30.98 13.32 -22.11
C VAL A 482 30.93 14.58 -22.97
N PRO A 483 30.77 15.79 -22.39
CA PRO A 483 30.71 17.03 -23.15
C PRO A 483 31.88 17.18 -24.14
N GLY A 484 31.55 17.53 -25.39
CA GLY A 484 32.55 17.74 -26.46
C GLY A 484 32.99 16.48 -27.20
N THR A 485 32.56 15.28 -26.79
CA THR A 485 32.83 14.05 -27.55
C THR A 485 31.76 13.80 -28.62
N PRO A 486 32.07 13.02 -29.67
CA PRO A 486 31.06 12.55 -30.63
C PRO A 486 29.90 11.82 -29.95
N GLY A 487 30.21 11.07 -28.88
CA GLY A 487 29.24 10.32 -28.08
C GLY A 487 28.12 11.19 -27.48
N ALA A 488 28.42 12.44 -27.11
CA ALA A 488 27.46 13.39 -26.56
C ALA A 488 26.61 14.11 -27.62
N ALA A 489 26.94 14.00 -28.90
CA ALA A 489 26.19 14.64 -29.97
C ALA A 489 24.84 13.95 -30.19
N PHE A 490 23.83 14.72 -30.59
CA PHE A 490 22.54 14.16 -31.03
C PHE A 490 22.71 13.33 -32.29
N ILE A 491 21.86 12.31 -32.46
CA ILE A 491 21.82 11.55 -33.72
C ILE A 491 21.31 12.47 -34.84
N PRO A 492 21.98 12.56 -36.00
CA PRO A 492 21.69 13.59 -37.01
C PRO A 492 20.22 13.74 -37.47
N PRO A 493 19.45 12.67 -37.75
CA PRO A 493 18.07 12.80 -38.26
C PRO A 493 17.07 13.41 -37.28
N ILE A 494 17.44 13.53 -36.00
CA ILE A 494 16.61 14.01 -34.90
C ILE A 494 17.28 15.15 -34.14
N ALA A 495 18.36 15.72 -34.70
CA ALA A 495 19.04 16.85 -34.10
C ALA A 495 18.10 18.06 -33.96
N PRO A 496 18.26 18.86 -32.88
CA PRO A 496 17.49 20.07 -32.67
C PRO A 496 17.77 21.11 -33.75
N LEU A 497 16.73 21.84 -34.16
CA LEU A 497 16.92 23.08 -34.92
C LEU A 497 17.45 24.20 -34.01
N PRO A 498 18.12 25.23 -34.55
CA PRO A 498 18.57 26.37 -33.75
C PRO A 498 17.46 27.09 -32.97
N THR A 499 16.21 26.96 -33.41
CA THR A 499 15.02 27.55 -32.77
C THR A 499 14.40 26.65 -31.69
N GLU A 500 14.78 25.38 -31.60
CA GLU A 500 14.23 24.43 -30.65
C GLU A 500 15.00 24.45 -29.33
N ARG A 501 14.29 24.25 -28.22
CA ARG A 501 14.90 24.34 -26.90
C ARG A 501 15.65 23.05 -26.57
N VAL A 502 16.88 23.19 -26.08
CA VAL A 502 17.68 22.09 -25.51
C VAL A 502 17.88 22.33 -24.01
N PHE A 503 17.64 21.32 -23.19
CA PHE A 503 17.98 21.30 -21.76
C PHE A 503 19.07 20.26 -21.48
N ASP A 504 20.19 20.73 -20.94
CA ASP A 504 21.34 19.90 -20.60
C ASP A 504 21.24 19.43 -19.15
N LYS A 505 20.98 18.13 -18.95
CA LYS A 505 20.99 17.50 -17.64
C LYS A 505 22.34 16.83 -17.37
N HIS A 506 22.92 17.11 -16.20
CA HIS A 506 24.28 16.70 -15.87
C HIS A 506 24.24 15.52 -14.89
N ALA A 507 24.54 14.31 -15.38
CA ALA A 507 24.58 13.07 -14.61
C ALA A 507 23.29 12.78 -13.78
N LEU A 508 22.14 13.16 -14.33
CA LEU A 508 20.82 12.94 -13.72
C LEU A 508 19.79 12.47 -14.76
N PHE A 509 18.80 11.68 -14.33
CA PHE A 509 17.83 11.07 -15.25
C PHE A 509 16.66 12.01 -15.56
N ASP A 510 16.16 12.72 -14.56
CA ASP A 510 14.92 13.49 -14.63
C ASP A 510 15.17 15.00 -14.89
N PRO A 511 14.71 15.58 -16.02
CA PRO A 511 14.86 16.99 -16.31
C PRO A 511 14.08 17.90 -15.35
N PHE A 512 13.07 17.41 -14.60
CA PHE A 512 12.39 18.22 -13.58
C PHE A 512 13.29 18.61 -12.40
N LEU A 513 14.45 17.97 -12.25
CA LEU A 513 15.48 18.39 -11.29
C LEU A 513 16.29 19.60 -11.77
N LEU A 514 16.14 20.00 -13.04
CA LEU A 514 16.75 21.22 -13.55
C LEU A 514 15.90 22.43 -13.14
N PRO A 515 16.49 23.46 -12.49
CA PRO A 515 15.73 24.63 -12.03
C PRO A 515 14.95 25.36 -13.13
N ALA A 516 15.40 25.28 -14.38
CA ALA A 516 14.80 25.99 -15.51
C ALA A 516 13.75 25.18 -16.29
N PHE A 517 13.62 23.87 -16.08
CA PHE A 517 12.79 23.02 -16.94
C PHE A 517 11.30 23.19 -16.68
N GLU A 518 10.84 22.94 -15.44
CA GLU A 518 9.42 23.14 -15.10
C GLU A 518 8.96 24.58 -15.33
N PRO A 519 9.70 25.63 -14.90
CA PRO A 519 9.29 27.00 -15.18
C PRO A 519 9.09 27.31 -16.67
N HIS A 520 9.90 26.73 -17.56
CA HIS A 520 9.75 26.88 -19.01
C HIS A 520 8.40 26.33 -19.51
N LEU A 521 8.03 25.13 -19.07
CA LEU A 521 6.77 24.47 -19.42
C LEU A 521 5.57 25.30 -18.90
N ARG A 522 5.62 25.73 -17.64
CA ARG A 522 4.55 26.50 -17.00
C ARG A 522 4.37 27.88 -17.65
N ALA A 523 5.47 28.58 -17.95
CA ALA A 523 5.42 29.90 -18.60
C ALA A 523 4.73 29.86 -19.98
N ARG A 524 4.78 28.72 -20.65
CA ARG A 524 4.12 28.51 -21.95
C ARG A 524 2.70 27.96 -21.82
N GLY A 525 2.27 27.64 -20.60
CA GLY A 525 0.98 27.06 -20.30
C GLY A 525 0.87 25.59 -20.69
N VAL A 526 2.00 24.89 -20.84
CA VAL A 526 2.01 23.44 -21.16
C VAL A 526 1.33 22.68 -20.02
N ARG A 527 0.42 21.78 -20.38
CA ARG A 527 -0.30 20.89 -19.45
C ARG A 527 -0.20 19.42 -19.83
N HIS A 528 0.30 19.13 -21.03
CA HIS A 528 0.44 17.78 -21.57
C HIS A 528 1.87 17.56 -22.09
N LEU A 529 2.46 16.42 -21.75
CA LEU A 529 3.80 16.01 -22.16
C LEU A 529 3.69 14.77 -23.03
N LEU A 530 4.17 14.92 -24.26
CA LEU A 530 4.28 13.83 -25.22
C LEU A 530 5.72 13.33 -25.21
N LEU A 531 5.95 12.08 -24.81
CA LEU A 531 7.28 11.56 -24.51
C LEU A 531 7.82 10.66 -25.63
N ALA A 532 9.06 10.91 -26.02
CA ALA A 532 9.89 10.06 -26.87
C ALA A 532 11.30 9.98 -26.26
N GLY A 533 11.97 8.82 -26.31
CA GLY A 533 13.28 8.67 -25.69
C GLY A 533 13.91 7.29 -25.84
N LEU A 534 15.24 7.20 -25.72
CA LEU A 534 15.93 5.92 -25.93
C LEU A 534 15.74 4.90 -24.80
N TYR A 535 15.54 5.35 -23.55
CA TYR A 535 15.38 4.49 -22.38
C TYR A 535 14.09 4.82 -21.61
N GLY A 536 13.01 4.13 -21.99
CA GLY A 536 11.69 4.10 -21.38
C GLY A 536 11.79 3.86 -19.88
N ASP A 537 12.41 2.75 -19.51
CA ASP A 537 12.63 2.27 -18.14
C ASP A 537 13.71 3.02 -17.33
N VAL A 538 14.22 4.15 -17.82
CA VAL A 538 15.19 4.99 -17.11
C VAL A 538 14.78 6.47 -17.17
N CYS A 539 15.27 7.22 -18.15
CA CYS A 539 15.12 8.68 -18.18
C CYS A 539 13.71 9.11 -18.59
N VAL A 540 13.05 8.32 -19.46
CA VAL A 540 11.67 8.61 -19.85
C VAL A 540 10.72 8.35 -18.68
N ASP A 541 10.87 7.22 -17.95
CA ASP A 541 10.08 6.93 -16.74
C ASP A 541 10.28 8.00 -15.67
N ALA A 542 11.54 8.38 -15.40
CA ALA A 542 11.83 9.41 -14.40
C ALA A 542 11.14 10.73 -14.74
N THR A 543 11.11 11.09 -16.03
CA THR A 543 10.41 12.30 -16.52
C THR A 543 8.89 12.15 -16.43
N ALA A 544 8.33 10.99 -16.83
CA ALA A 544 6.91 10.69 -16.81
C ALA A 544 6.35 10.74 -15.38
N ARG A 545 7.05 10.11 -14.44
CA ARG A 545 6.69 10.06 -13.01
C ARG A 545 6.63 11.45 -12.40
N SER A 546 7.69 12.25 -12.56
CA SER A 546 7.74 13.61 -12.05
C SER A 546 6.70 14.52 -12.73
N GLY A 547 6.51 14.37 -14.04
CA GLY A 547 5.47 15.10 -14.78
C GLY A 547 4.07 14.81 -14.24
N PHE A 548 3.73 13.52 -14.06
CA PHE A 548 2.46 13.08 -13.50
C PHE A 548 2.24 13.63 -12.08
N GLN A 549 3.24 13.49 -11.18
CA GLN A 549 3.17 14.01 -9.81
C GLN A 549 3.00 15.54 -9.76
N LYS A 550 3.49 16.25 -10.79
CA LYS A 550 3.34 17.70 -10.94
C LYS A 550 2.06 18.10 -11.70
N GLY A 551 1.17 17.16 -12.01
CA GLY A 551 -0.12 17.40 -12.63
C GLY A 551 -0.07 17.71 -14.14
N PHE A 552 0.96 17.21 -14.83
CA PHE A 552 0.97 17.15 -16.29
C PHE A 552 0.30 15.86 -16.77
N TRP A 553 -0.48 15.96 -17.84
CA TRP A 553 -0.95 14.79 -18.57
C TRP A 553 0.21 14.16 -19.32
N ILE A 554 0.29 12.83 -19.33
CA ILE A 554 1.39 12.09 -19.96
C ILE A 554 0.86 11.30 -21.15
N SER A 555 1.52 11.43 -22.29
CA SER A 555 1.39 10.50 -23.41
C SER A 555 2.76 10.01 -23.83
N VAL A 556 2.84 8.77 -24.31
CA VAL A 556 4.05 8.15 -24.81
C VAL A 556 3.86 7.81 -26.28
N VAL A 557 4.82 8.19 -27.13
CA VAL A 557 4.72 7.93 -28.57
C VAL A 557 5.22 6.52 -28.88
N LYS A 558 4.29 5.62 -29.24
CA LYS A 558 4.60 4.24 -29.62
C LYS A 558 5.62 4.20 -30.75
N GLY A 559 6.58 3.29 -30.62
CA GLY A 559 7.65 3.16 -31.60
C GLY A 559 8.62 4.34 -31.66
N CYS A 560 8.52 5.32 -30.75
CA CYS A 560 9.50 6.38 -30.52
C CYS A 560 10.18 6.24 -29.15
N VAL A 561 9.92 5.15 -28.42
CA VAL A 561 10.56 4.80 -27.16
C VAL A 561 11.23 3.42 -27.27
N GLY A 562 12.48 3.33 -26.80
CA GLY A 562 13.18 2.06 -26.57
C GLY A 562 13.42 1.84 -25.09
N ASN A 563 13.95 0.68 -24.68
CA ASN A 563 14.30 0.39 -23.28
C ASN A 563 15.76 -0.08 -23.13
N LEU A 564 16.31 0.12 -21.93
CA LEU A 564 17.64 -0.36 -21.56
C LEU A 564 17.61 -1.79 -21.01
N ARG A 565 16.61 -2.14 -20.19
CA ARG A 565 16.53 -3.43 -19.48
C ARG A 565 15.17 -4.11 -19.60
N ALA A 566 14.08 -3.41 -19.32
CA ALA A 566 12.73 -3.98 -19.35
C ALA A 566 12.21 -4.20 -20.78
N GLY A 567 11.21 -5.06 -20.95
CA GLY A 567 10.48 -5.15 -22.22
C GLY A 567 9.71 -3.86 -22.50
N VAL A 568 9.63 -3.40 -23.75
CA VAL A 568 8.92 -2.13 -24.08
C VAL A 568 7.45 -2.20 -23.68
N ALA A 569 6.76 -3.30 -23.99
CA ALA A 569 5.37 -3.51 -23.62
C ALA A 569 5.13 -3.54 -22.09
N GLU A 570 6.09 -4.05 -21.33
CA GLU A 570 6.02 -4.11 -19.86
C GLU A 570 6.07 -2.71 -19.26
N TRP A 571 7.00 -1.87 -19.73
CA TRP A 571 7.09 -0.49 -19.27
C TRP A 571 5.91 0.38 -19.77
N GLU A 572 5.47 0.21 -21.02
CA GLU A 572 4.29 0.91 -21.54
C GLU A 572 3.05 0.59 -20.69
N SER A 573 2.80 -0.69 -20.39
CA SER A 573 1.71 -1.12 -19.51
C SER A 573 1.82 -0.50 -18.12
N PHE A 574 3.02 -0.45 -17.54
CA PHE A 574 3.28 0.22 -16.27
C PHE A 574 2.94 1.72 -16.33
N ALA A 575 3.35 2.42 -17.40
CA ALA A 575 3.07 3.84 -17.57
C ALA A 575 1.56 4.12 -17.76
N GLU A 576 0.85 3.27 -18.53
CA GLU A 576 -0.61 3.35 -18.68
C GLU A 576 -1.33 3.18 -17.33
N GLU A 577 -0.94 2.17 -16.55
CA GLU A 577 -1.60 1.83 -15.28
C GLU A 577 -1.29 2.84 -14.17
N VAL A 578 -0.02 3.24 -14.03
CA VAL A 578 0.45 4.04 -12.89
C VAL A 578 0.27 5.53 -13.11
N TYR A 579 0.50 6.02 -14.34
CA TYR A 579 0.43 7.45 -14.65
C TYR A 579 -0.85 7.83 -15.40
N GLY A 580 -1.66 6.84 -15.80
CA GLY A 580 -2.72 7.07 -16.78
C GLY A 580 -2.14 7.53 -18.12
N ALA A 581 -0.90 7.14 -18.45
CA ALA A 581 -0.25 7.63 -19.65
C ALA A 581 -0.95 7.10 -20.90
N ARG A 582 -1.22 7.95 -21.89
CA ARG A 582 -1.80 7.48 -23.15
C ARG A 582 -0.71 7.06 -24.12
N MET A 583 -0.77 5.83 -24.61
CA MET A 583 0.12 5.39 -25.68
C MET A 583 -0.46 5.82 -27.03
N VAL A 584 0.28 6.65 -27.79
CA VAL A 584 -0.17 7.23 -29.06
C VAL A 584 0.78 6.87 -30.21
N SER A 585 0.24 6.54 -31.38
CA SER A 585 1.06 6.29 -32.58
C SER A 585 1.42 7.60 -33.30
N VAL A 586 2.45 7.55 -34.13
CA VAL A 586 2.84 8.68 -34.99
C VAL A 586 1.73 9.05 -35.98
N GLU A 587 1.00 8.06 -36.49
CA GLU A 587 -0.13 8.24 -37.39
C GLU A 587 -1.33 8.91 -36.69
N GLU A 588 -1.58 8.57 -35.42
CA GLU A 588 -2.59 9.26 -34.60
C GLU A 588 -2.25 10.73 -34.39
N LEU A 589 -0.95 11.07 -34.40
CA LEU A 589 -0.45 12.44 -34.38
C LEU A 589 -0.46 13.11 -35.78
N GLY A 590 -1.09 12.50 -36.79
CA GLY A 590 -1.28 13.09 -38.13
C GLY A 590 -0.14 12.82 -39.12
N VAL A 591 0.90 12.08 -38.74
CA VAL A 591 2.03 11.78 -39.62
C VAL A 591 1.58 10.84 -40.75
N GLY A 592 1.57 11.33 -41.99
CA GLY A 592 1.22 10.56 -43.19
C GLY A 592 -0.22 10.73 -43.68
N ALA A 593 -1.05 11.51 -42.99
CA ALA A 593 -2.35 11.90 -43.52
C ALA A 593 -2.18 13.06 -44.53
N GLY A 594 -2.83 12.96 -45.70
CA GLY A 594 -2.84 14.06 -46.68
C GLY A 594 -3.42 15.37 -46.10
N GLU A 595 -3.26 16.48 -46.82
CA GLU A 595 -3.73 17.82 -46.43
C GLU A 595 -5.19 17.79 -45.97
N GLY A 596 -5.44 17.66 -44.66
CA GLY A 596 -6.78 17.46 -44.09
C GLY A 596 -6.86 16.47 -42.92
N GLY A 597 -5.85 15.61 -42.72
CA GLY A 597 -5.78 14.72 -41.56
C GLY A 597 -5.52 15.49 -40.26
N ARG A 598 -6.51 15.56 -39.37
CA ARG A 598 -6.34 16.17 -38.05
C ARG A 598 -5.65 15.18 -37.10
N ALA A 599 -4.62 15.65 -36.39
CA ALA A 599 -4.03 14.91 -35.28
C ALA A 599 -5.11 14.61 -34.21
N LYS A 600 -5.23 13.34 -33.82
CA LYS A 600 -6.11 12.86 -32.76
C LYS A 600 -5.37 12.90 -31.42
N LEU A 601 -4.98 14.10 -31.00
CA LEU A 601 -4.38 14.34 -29.68
C LEU A 601 -5.41 14.16 -28.58
#